data_AF-U3U394-F1
#
_entry.id   AF-U3U394-F1
#
_cell.length_a   1.000
_cell.length_b   1.000
_cell.length_c   1.000
_cell.angle_alpha   90.00
_cell.angle_beta   90.00
_cell.angle_gamma   90.00
#
_symmetry.space_group_name_H-M   'P 1'
#
loop_
_entity.id
_entity.type
_entity.pdbx_description
1 polymer ?
#
loop_
_entity_poly.entity_id
_entity_poly.type
_entity_poly.pdbx_seq_one_letter_code
_entity_poly.pdbx_strand_id
1 'polypeptide(L)'
;MARLTSLDNWHDYWRADGEKRPFFHPSDAGLPVIALLEYARIAPQAQQAKIRQTVKRSLSFELAVTKETRNPFGYARQLIQLKDGVKRTSFFFPHDSEAAPWWQGENARIASLAAAARQAMPLFADDKAFTQQLQSYAWDQLNWILGHNPYDVSMLTGSSYRHISYLFFNSWKYTTLPGGIVNGITGASNQVADGIAFDEGYAVTRKDNDWRWAEGWLPHSAWYLYAVSLPDRH
;
A
#
# COMPACT_ATOMS: atom_id res chain seq x y z
N MET A 1 5.30 13.22 -15.62
CA MET A 1 6.14 12.11 -16.12
C MET A 1 7.61 12.24 -15.72
N ALA A 2 8.16 13.45 -15.60
CA ALA A 2 9.56 13.69 -15.18
C ALA A 2 9.94 13.25 -13.74
N ARG A 3 9.05 12.55 -13.03
CA ARG A 3 9.29 11.99 -11.68
C ARG A 3 9.40 10.46 -11.67
N LEU A 4 9.14 9.79 -12.80
CA LEU A 4 9.45 8.37 -12.95
C LEU A 4 10.93 8.27 -13.34
N THR A 5 11.73 7.57 -12.55
CA THR A 5 13.19 7.54 -12.68
C THR A 5 13.75 6.15 -12.42
N SER A 6 15.06 6.00 -12.66
CA SER A 6 15.81 4.78 -12.41
C SER A 6 17.10 5.06 -11.63
N LEU A 7 17.48 4.13 -10.76
CA LEU A 7 18.70 4.15 -9.95
C LEU A 7 19.19 2.71 -9.80
N ASP A 8 20.43 2.47 -10.19
CA ASP A 8 21.07 1.15 -10.14
C ASP A 8 20.19 0.09 -10.82
N ASN A 9 19.73 -0.92 -10.09
CA ASN A 9 18.86 -1.99 -10.56
C ASN A 9 17.35 -1.68 -10.45
N TRP A 10 16.96 -0.55 -9.84
CA TRP A 10 15.57 -0.15 -9.74
C TRP A 10 15.20 0.77 -10.90
N HIS A 11 14.35 0.27 -11.79
CA HIS A 11 13.85 1.03 -12.92
C HIS A 11 12.40 1.45 -12.70
N ASP A 12 12.07 2.66 -13.13
CA ASP A 12 10.69 3.14 -13.22
C ASP A 12 9.97 3.33 -11.88
N TYR A 13 10.70 3.74 -10.85
CA TYR A 13 10.11 4.13 -9.56
C TYR A 13 9.80 5.63 -9.52
N TRP A 14 8.87 6.03 -8.66
CA TRP A 14 8.56 7.45 -8.41
C TRP A 14 9.61 8.08 -7.49
N ARG A 15 10.16 9.24 -7.82
CA ARG A 15 10.99 10.03 -6.89
C ARG A 15 10.18 11.07 -6.11
N ALA A 16 10.49 11.22 -4.83
CA ALA A 16 9.90 12.19 -3.92
C ALA A 16 10.47 13.61 -4.11
N ASP A 17 11.75 13.73 -4.47
CA ASP A 17 12.48 15.00 -4.54
C ASP A 17 13.02 15.31 -5.95
N GLY A 18 13.89 16.32 -6.04
CA GLY A 18 14.61 16.68 -7.28
C GLY A 18 15.74 15.71 -7.64
N GLU A 19 16.13 14.84 -6.71
CA GLU A 19 17.23 13.90 -6.84
C GLU A 19 16.69 12.49 -7.16
N LYS A 20 17.02 11.52 -6.30
CA LYS A 20 16.72 10.10 -6.46
C LYS A 20 16.09 9.47 -5.22
N ARG A 21 15.56 10.26 -4.26
CA ARG A 21 14.84 9.71 -3.11
C ARG A 21 13.56 9.01 -3.59
N PRO A 22 13.36 7.71 -3.32
CA PRO A 22 12.14 7.04 -3.72
C PRO A 22 10.93 7.65 -2.99
N PHE A 23 9.82 7.71 -3.70
CA PHE A 23 8.50 7.99 -3.14
C PHE A 23 7.93 6.67 -2.61
N PHE A 24 7.75 6.63 -1.30
CA PHE A 24 7.04 5.59 -0.57
C PHE A 24 6.10 6.30 0.40
N HIS A 25 4.87 5.79 0.54
CA HIS A 25 3.82 6.48 1.30
C HIS A 25 2.98 5.46 2.06
N PRO A 26 2.70 5.67 3.36
CA PRO A 26 1.96 4.73 4.20
C PRO A 26 0.45 4.70 3.89
N SER A 27 -0.04 5.65 3.09
CA SER A 27 -1.48 5.78 2.75
C SER A 27 -1.82 5.88 1.26
N ASP A 28 -0.99 6.49 0.41
CA ASP A 28 -1.42 6.99 -0.91
C ASP A 28 -0.43 6.60 -2.03
N ALA A 29 0.25 5.45 -1.91
CA ALA A 29 1.28 5.06 -2.87
C ALA A 29 0.76 4.88 -4.31
N GLY A 30 -0.52 4.56 -4.49
CA GLY A 30 -1.15 4.46 -5.81
C GLY A 30 -1.57 5.80 -6.43
N LEU A 31 -1.57 6.88 -5.64
CA LEU A 31 -2.08 8.19 -6.08
C LEU A 31 -1.35 8.79 -7.29
N PRO A 32 -0.02 8.64 -7.48
CA PRO A 32 0.65 9.12 -8.70
C PRO A 32 0.08 8.53 -10.00
N VAL A 33 -0.30 7.25 -9.99
CA VAL A 33 -0.93 6.58 -11.14
C VAL A 33 -2.35 7.09 -11.33
N ILE A 34 -3.14 7.16 -10.26
CA ILE A 34 -4.53 7.66 -10.30
C ILE A 34 -4.57 9.08 -10.87
N ALA A 35 -3.71 9.98 -10.39
CA ALA A 35 -3.63 11.36 -10.88
C ALA A 35 -3.31 11.44 -12.37
N LEU A 36 -2.44 10.55 -12.88
CA LEU A 36 -2.13 10.47 -14.31
C LEU A 36 -3.33 9.95 -15.11
N LEU A 37 -4.04 8.94 -14.60
CA LEU A 37 -5.24 8.39 -15.25
C LEU A 37 -6.37 9.42 -15.31
N GLU A 38 -6.59 10.18 -14.25
CA GLU A 38 -7.55 11.29 -14.23
C GLU A 38 -7.17 12.38 -15.23
N TYR A 39 -5.88 12.76 -15.26
CA TYR A 39 -5.42 13.73 -16.26
C TYR A 39 -5.57 13.23 -17.70
N ALA A 40 -5.33 11.94 -17.95
CA ALA A 40 -5.44 11.36 -19.29
C ALA A 40 -6.83 11.55 -19.91
N ARG A 41 -7.90 11.64 -19.11
CA ARG A 41 -9.28 11.86 -19.57
C ARG A 41 -9.48 13.20 -20.28
N ILE A 42 -8.66 14.20 -19.92
CA ILE A 42 -8.76 15.56 -20.45
C ILE A 42 -7.50 15.99 -21.22
N ALA A 43 -6.47 15.14 -21.27
CA ALA A 43 -5.21 15.44 -21.92
C ALA A 43 -5.32 15.31 -23.46
N PRO A 44 -4.54 16.08 -24.23
CA PRO A 44 -4.41 15.88 -25.68
C PRO A 44 -3.92 14.47 -26.03
N GLN A 45 -4.33 13.94 -27.19
CA GLN A 45 -4.01 12.57 -27.63
C GLN A 45 -2.50 12.24 -27.57
N ALA A 46 -1.64 13.18 -27.98
CA ALA A 46 -0.19 13.00 -27.91
C ALA A 46 0.33 12.76 -26.47
N GLN A 47 -0.33 13.36 -25.47
CA GLN A 47 0.01 13.17 -24.06
C GLN A 47 -0.61 11.89 -23.49
N GLN A 48 -1.81 11.48 -23.95
CA GLN A 48 -2.44 10.24 -23.52
C GLN A 48 -1.56 9.01 -23.78
N ALA A 49 -0.92 8.92 -24.95
CA ALA A 49 0.00 7.83 -25.26
C ALA A 49 1.20 7.79 -24.29
N LYS A 50 1.76 8.96 -23.97
CA LYS A 50 2.89 9.09 -23.04
C LYS A 50 2.49 8.77 -21.59
N ILE A 51 1.27 9.14 -21.20
CA ILE A 51 0.68 8.77 -19.90
C ILE A 51 0.50 7.25 -19.83
N ARG A 52 -0.12 6.64 -20.84
CA ARG A 52 -0.28 5.17 -20.92
C ARG A 52 1.06 4.45 -20.75
N GLN A 53 2.10 4.90 -21.45
CA GLN A 53 3.44 4.32 -21.31
C GLN A 53 4.02 4.51 -19.90
N THR A 54 3.83 5.68 -19.30
CA THR A 54 4.30 5.98 -17.93
C THR A 54 3.59 5.12 -16.88
N VAL A 55 2.26 4.99 -17.00
CA VAL A 55 1.45 4.14 -16.11
C VAL A 55 1.87 2.67 -16.25
N LYS A 56 2.07 2.18 -17.48
CA LYS A 56 2.54 0.81 -17.70
C LYS A 56 3.86 0.55 -16.99
N ARG A 57 4.84 1.43 -17.19
CA ARG A 57 6.17 1.35 -16.56
C ARG A 57 6.10 1.37 -15.03
N SER A 58 5.34 2.31 -14.46
CA SER A 58 5.17 2.41 -13.01
C SER A 58 4.52 1.16 -12.42
N LEU A 59 3.46 0.64 -13.02
CA LEU A 59 2.79 -0.56 -12.52
C LEU A 59 3.64 -1.83 -12.76
N SER A 60 4.43 -1.87 -13.83
CA SER A 60 5.43 -2.93 -14.03
C SER A 60 6.50 -2.92 -12.95
N PHE A 61 6.93 -1.74 -12.47
CA PHE A 61 7.82 -1.62 -11.32
C PHE A 61 7.19 -2.19 -10.05
N GLU A 62 5.94 -1.81 -9.72
CA GLU A 62 5.23 -2.35 -8.54
C GLU A 62 5.12 -3.88 -8.59
N LEU A 63 4.76 -4.45 -9.76
CA LEU A 63 4.70 -5.89 -9.98
C LEU A 63 6.06 -6.57 -9.84
N ALA A 64 7.13 -5.95 -10.36
CA ALA A 64 8.49 -6.49 -10.29
C ALA A 64 8.98 -6.50 -8.84
N VAL A 65 8.89 -5.37 -8.13
CA VAL A 65 9.31 -5.25 -6.73
C VAL A 65 8.53 -6.21 -5.83
N THR A 66 7.23 -6.41 -6.08
CA THR A 66 6.40 -7.36 -5.33
C THR A 66 6.84 -8.82 -5.51
N LYS A 67 7.49 -9.16 -6.64
CA LYS A 67 7.95 -10.52 -7.00
C LYS A 67 9.44 -10.78 -6.72
N GLU A 68 10.21 -9.79 -6.25
CA GLU A 68 11.65 -9.93 -6.01
C GLU A 68 12.02 -11.01 -4.97
N THR A 69 11.10 -11.34 -4.06
CA THR A 69 11.29 -12.34 -3.00
C THR A 69 10.06 -13.22 -2.85
N ARG A 70 10.16 -14.27 -2.02
CA ARG A 70 9.02 -15.13 -1.68
C ARG A 70 7.92 -14.30 -1.02
N ASN A 71 6.78 -14.21 -1.69
CA ASN A 71 5.67 -13.38 -1.27
C ASN A 71 4.33 -14.12 -1.53
N PRO A 72 4.00 -15.14 -0.72
CA PRO A 72 2.85 -16.01 -0.98
C PRO A 72 1.50 -15.28 -0.88
N PHE A 73 1.45 -14.15 -0.16
CA PHE A 73 0.26 -13.31 -0.04
C PHE A 73 0.17 -12.23 -1.11
N GLY A 74 1.19 -12.09 -1.97
CA GLY A 74 1.24 -11.02 -2.98
C GLY A 74 1.24 -9.61 -2.39
N TYR A 75 1.67 -9.41 -1.14
CA TYR A 75 1.67 -8.11 -0.47
C TYR A 75 2.55 -7.12 -1.24
N ALA A 76 2.01 -5.96 -1.60
CA ALA A 76 2.72 -4.95 -2.37
C ALA A 76 4.01 -4.51 -1.64
N ARG A 77 5.17 -4.86 -2.21
CA ARG A 77 6.47 -4.39 -1.71
C ARG A 77 6.74 -2.97 -2.24
N GLN A 78 7.76 -2.30 -1.70
CA GLN A 78 8.06 -0.90 -2.02
C GLN A 78 9.57 -0.64 -1.95
N LEU A 79 10.06 0.28 -2.77
CA LEU A 79 11.41 0.84 -2.64
C LEU A 79 11.37 1.98 -1.61
N ILE A 80 12.08 1.79 -0.51
CA ILE A 80 12.12 2.72 0.62
C ILE A 80 13.50 3.35 0.75
N GLN A 81 13.57 4.44 1.52
CA GLN A 81 14.82 5.03 1.97
C GLN A 81 14.78 5.24 3.48
N LEU A 82 15.83 4.82 4.18
CA LEU A 82 16.03 5.07 5.61
C LEU A 82 16.59 6.48 5.85
N LYS A 83 16.53 6.95 7.10
CA LYS A 83 17.03 8.27 7.49
C LYS A 83 18.52 8.48 7.21
N ASP A 84 19.31 7.42 7.22
CA ASP A 84 20.75 7.43 6.87
C ASP A 84 21.03 7.46 5.35
N GLY A 85 19.98 7.42 4.53
CA GLY A 85 20.05 7.46 3.07
C GLY A 85 20.09 6.09 2.38
N VAL A 86 20.15 4.99 3.15
CA VAL A 86 20.14 3.62 2.60
C VAL A 86 18.82 3.35 1.88
N LYS A 87 18.91 2.92 0.63
CA LYS A 87 17.77 2.52 -0.20
C LYS A 87 17.69 1.01 -0.30
N ARG A 88 16.50 0.46 -0.14
CA ARG A 88 16.24 -0.98 -0.31
C ARG A 88 14.78 -1.23 -0.61
N THR A 89 14.47 -2.38 -1.22
CA THR A 89 13.09 -2.84 -1.28
C THR A 89 12.70 -3.49 0.05
N SER A 90 11.47 -3.25 0.50
CA SER A 90 10.92 -3.78 1.73
C SER A 90 9.43 -4.08 1.58
N PHE A 91 8.89 -4.89 2.48
CA PHE A 91 7.44 -5.07 2.59
C PHE A 91 6.80 -3.79 3.15
N PHE A 92 7.28 -3.31 4.29
CA PHE A 92 6.58 -2.29 5.09
C PHE A 92 7.32 -0.94 5.14
N PHE A 93 6.59 0.10 5.53
CA PHE A 93 7.12 1.43 5.80
C PHE A 93 8.29 1.39 6.80
N PRO A 94 9.39 2.12 6.56
CA PRO A 94 10.50 2.16 7.49
C PRO A 94 10.15 2.89 8.79
N HIS A 95 10.47 2.26 9.92
CA HIS A 95 10.31 2.87 11.25
C HIS A 95 11.31 4.02 11.48
N ASP A 96 12.46 4.00 10.80
CA ASP A 96 13.47 5.07 10.83
C ASP A 96 13.46 5.86 9.51
N SER A 97 12.39 6.66 9.36
CA SER A 97 12.22 7.62 8.27
C SER A 97 12.21 9.05 8.81
N GLU A 98 12.09 10.03 7.93
CA GLU A 98 11.89 11.43 8.31
C GLU A 98 10.56 11.66 9.07
N ALA A 99 9.61 10.72 8.99
CA ALA A 99 8.38 10.73 9.76
C ALA A 99 8.54 10.13 11.17
N ALA A 100 9.70 9.55 11.51
CA ALA A 100 9.94 8.97 12.82
C ALA A 100 9.64 9.98 13.94
N PRO A 101 8.96 9.56 15.02
CA PRO A 101 8.69 8.17 15.43
C PRO A 101 7.42 7.55 14.82
N TRP A 102 6.78 8.20 13.86
CA TRP A 102 5.54 7.73 13.25
C TRP A 102 5.78 6.63 12.23
N TRP A 103 4.98 5.57 12.36
CA TRP A 103 4.81 4.45 11.43
C TRP A 103 3.59 3.64 11.92
N GLN A 104 2.88 3.00 11.01
CA GLN A 104 1.69 2.20 11.33
C GLN A 104 1.40 1.22 10.21
N GLY A 105 0.35 0.43 10.36
CA GLY A 105 -0.15 -0.42 9.29
C GLY A 105 -0.57 0.36 8.04
N GLU A 106 -0.50 -0.32 6.91
CA GLU A 106 -0.53 0.30 5.58
C GLU A 106 -1.80 0.00 4.79
N ASN A 107 -2.94 -0.27 5.44
CA ASN A 107 -4.17 -0.68 4.73
C ASN A 107 -4.64 0.35 3.69
N ALA A 108 -4.38 1.65 3.90
CA ALA A 108 -4.70 2.71 2.96
C ALA A 108 -3.78 2.63 1.73
N ARG A 109 -2.47 2.46 1.96
CA ARG A 109 -1.47 2.33 0.89
C ARG A 109 -1.84 1.18 -0.05
N ILE A 110 -2.05 -0.02 0.48
CA ILE A 110 -2.32 -1.20 -0.36
C ILE A 110 -3.67 -1.10 -1.07
N ALA A 111 -4.69 -0.49 -0.44
CA ALA A 111 -5.95 -0.20 -1.11
C ALA A 111 -5.81 0.87 -2.21
N SER A 112 -4.98 1.90 -2.02
CA SER A 112 -4.68 2.90 -3.07
C SER A 112 -3.96 2.27 -4.27
N LEU A 113 -3.07 1.29 -4.04
CA LEU A 113 -2.38 0.54 -5.08
C LEU A 113 -3.35 -0.39 -5.83
N ALA A 114 -4.27 -1.03 -5.12
CA ALA A 114 -5.35 -1.82 -5.73
C ALA A 114 -6.26 -0.94 -6.60
N ALA A 115 -6.63 0.25 -6.12
CA ALA A 115 -7.41 1.21 -6.88
C ALA A 115 -6.66 1.66 -8.15
N ALA A 116 -5.38 2.02 -8.03
CA ALA A 116 -4.54 2.39 -9.17
C ALA A 116 -4.45 1.28 -10.23
N ALA A 117 -4.24 0.04 -9.80
CA ALA A 117 -4.21 -1.12 -10.69
C ALA A 117 -5.56 -1.30 -11.41
N ARG A 118 -6.67 -1.31 -10.67
CA ARG A 118 -8.03 -1.47 -11.22
C ARG A 118 -8.41 -0.37 -12.20
N GLN A 119 -8.14 0.89 -11.84
CA GLN A 119 -8.43 2.03 -12.71
C GLN A 119 -7.59 2.03 -13.98
N ALA A 120 -6.37 1.49 -13.93
CA ALA A 120 -5.49 1.38 -15.08
C ALA A 120 -5.89 0.26 -16.04
N MET A 121 -6.54 -0.82 -15.56
CA MET A 121 -6.86 -2.00 -16.39
C MET A 121 -7.53 -1.62 -17.72
N PRO A 122 -8.63 -0.84 -17.77
CA PRO A 122 -9.29 -0.42 -19.03
C PRO A 122 -8.34 0.13 -20.11
N LEU A 123 -7.26 0.82 -19.71
CA LEU A 123 -6.27 1.41 -20.62
C LEU A 123 -5.38 0.38 -21.33
N PHE A 124 -5.36 -0.86 -20.83
CA PHE A 124 -4.55 -1.98 -21.31
C PHE A 124 -5.39 -3.19 -21.72
N ALA A 125 -6.65 -3.01 -22.11
CA ALA A 125 -7.54 -4.10 -22.53
C ALA A 125 -6.97 -4.97 -23.67
N ASP A 126 -6.07 -4.39 -24.49
CA ASP A 126 -5.31 -5.06 -25.55
C ASP A 126 -4.19 -5.99 -25.04
N ASP A 127 -3.76 -5.83 -23.79
CA ASP A 127 -2.68 -6.61 -23.16
C ASP A 127 -3.23 -7.47 -22.01
N LYS A 128 -3.86 -8.60 -22.38
CA LYS A 128 -4.52 -9.52 -21.43
C LYS A 128 -3.59 -10.06 -20.34
N ALA A 129 -2.32 -10.31 -20.67
CA ALA A 129 -1.36 -10.84 -19.72
C ALA A 129 -1.00 -9.79 -18.65
N PHE A 130 -0.90 -8.52 -19.05
CA PHE A 130 -0.67 -7.43 -18.11
C PHE A 130 -1.90 -7.16 -17.24
N THR A 131 -3.10 -7.12 -17.82
CA THR A 131 -4.34 -6.87 -17.06
C THR A 131 -4.63 -7.99 -16.06
N GLN A 132 -4.35 -9.25 -16.40
CA GLN A 132 -4.45 -10.37 -15.45
C GLN A 132 -3.49 -10.20 -14.26
N GLN A 133 -2.26 -9.74 -14.50
CA GLN A 133 -1.32 -9.45 -13.42
C GLN A 133 -1.79 -8.31 -12.52
N LEU A 134 -2.35 -7.24 -13.10
CA LEU A 134 -2.93 -6.13 -12.34
C LEU A 134 -4.14 -6.57 -11.52
N GLN A 135 -4.98 -7.44 -12.08
CA GLN A 135 -6.14 -7.99 -11.40
C GLN A 135 -5.72 -8.82 -10.18
N SER A 136 -4.76 -9.74 -10.33
CA SER A 136 -4.21 -10.51 -9.22
C SER A 136 -3.59 -9.60 -8.17
N TYR A 137 -2.74 -8.65 -8.59
CA TYR A 137 -2.11 -7.69 -7.69
C TYR A 137 -3.12 -6.87 -6.87
N ALA A 138 -4.20 -6.40 -7.49
CA ALA A 138 -5.25 -5.66 -6.79
C ALA A 138 -6.01 -6.54 -5.79
N TRP A 139 -6.34 -7.77 -6.17
CA TRP A 139 -7.05 -8.69 -5.28
C TRP A 139 -6.19 -9.14 -4.12
N ASP A 140 -4.90 -9.39 -4.31
CA ASP A 140 -3.97 -9.74 -3.23
C ASP A 140 -3.98 -8.67 -2.12
N GLN A 141 -3.98 -7.38 -2.51
CA GLN A 141 -4.02 -6.27 -1.55
C GLN A 141 -5.35 -6.18 -0.78
N LEU A 142 -6.47 -6.40 -1.47
CA LEU A 142 -7.79 -6.35 -0.82
C LEU A 142 -8.03 -7.59 0.04
N ASN A 143 -7.56 -8.77 -0.39
CA ASN A 143 -7.64 -10.00 0.38
C ASN A 143 -6.79 -9.94 1.64
N TRP A 144 -5.62 -9.29 1.59
CA TRP A 144 -4.81 -9.02 2.80
C TRP A 144 -5.63 -8.29 3.87
N ILE A 145 -6.38 -7.26 3.49
CA ILE A 145 -7.26 -6.49 4.38
C ILE A 145 -8.39 -7.37 4.95
N LEU A 146 -8.91 -8.30 4.16
CA LEU A 146 -10.05 -9.16 4.53
C LEU A 146 -9.68 -10.48 5.24
N GLY A 147 -8.42 -10.68 5.60
CA GLY A 147 -7.99 -11.84 6.40
C GLY A 147 -7.09 -12.84 5.70
N HIS A 148 -6.79 -12.66 4.42
CA HIS A 148 -5.75 -13.45 3.75
C HIS A 148 -4.36 -12.89 4.07
N ASN A 149 -3.98 -13.00 5.32
CA ASN A 149 -2.71 -12.54 5.86
C ASN A 149 -2.21 -13.52 6.95
N PRO A 150 -0.93 -13.44 7.38
CA PRO A 150 -0.36 -14.37 8.35
C PRO A 150 -1.07 -14.45 9.71
N TYR A 151 -1.89 -13.47 10.05
CA TYR A 151 -2.61 -13.39 11.32
C TYR A 151 -4.06 -13.88 11.23
N ASP A 152 -4.50 -14.30 10.04
CA ASP A 152 -5.86 -14.84 9.81
C ASP A 152 -6.94 -13.85 10.33
N VAL A 153 -6.75 -12.55 10.08
CA VAL A 153 -7.57 -11.47 10.67
C VAL A 153 -8.13 -10.53 9.63
N SER A 154 -9.45 -10.37 9.63
CA SER A 154 -10.09 -9.27 8.89
C SER A 154 -9.83 -7.94 9.60
N MET A 155 -9.20 -7.01 8.88
CA MET A 155 -8.95 -5.64 9.33
C MET A 155 -10.13 -4.71 9.01
N LEU A 156 -11.18 -5.20 8.33
CA LEU A 156 -12.47 -4.53 8.15
C LEU A 156 -13.42 -4.92 9.29
N THR A 157 -13.59 -4.01 10.24
CA THR A 157 -14.44 -4.20 11.44
C THR A 157 -15.90 -4.42 11.06
N GLY A 158 -16.56 -5.36 11.72
CA GLY A 158 -17.96 -5.72 11.46
C GLY A 158 -18.17 -6.67 10.27
N SER A 159 -17.11 -7.10 9.58
CA SER A 159 -17.18 -8.11 8.51
C SER A 159 -16.19 -9.25 8.75
N SER A 160 -16.58 -10.51 8.54
CA SER A 160 -15.72 -11.69 8.77
C SER A 160 -15.37 -11.91 10.27
N TYR A 161 -14.21 -12.51 10.60
CA TYR A 161 -13.84 -13.01 11.93
C TYR A 161 -12.55 -12.37 12.51
N ARG A 162 -12.32 -12.57 13.83
CA ARG A 162 -11.11 -12.20 14.61
C ARG A 162 -10.74 -10.71 14.65
N HIS A 163 -11.73 -9.81 14.66
CA HIS A 163 -11.46 -8.36 14.71
C HIS A 163 -10.69 -7.99 15.98
N ILE A 164 -9.72 -7.10 15.83
CA ILE A 164 -9.06 -6.48 16.97
C ILE A 164 -9.84 -5.24 17.40
N SER A 165 -9.86 -4.98 18.70
CA SER A 165 -10.48 -3.80 19.28
C SER A 165 -9.39 -2.83 19.70
N TYR A 166 -9.54 -1.56 19.32
CA TYR A 166 -8.71 -0.49 19.84
C TYR A 166 -9.33 0.11 21.10
N LEU A 167 -8.51 0.33 22.12
CA LEU A 167 -8.91 0.95 23.38
C LEU A 167 -7.97 2.10 23.71
N PHE A 168 -8.42 3.34 23.51
CA PHE A 168 -7.68 4.51 23.96
C PHE A 168 -7.96 4.77 25.45
N PHE A 169 -6.91 4.84 26.29
CA PHE A 169 -7.01 5.01 27.75
C PHE A 169 -7.97 4.02 28.46
N ASN A 170 -7.95 2.73 28.08
CA ASN A 170 -8.89 1.72 28.60
C ASN A 170 -10.38 2.11 28.42
N SER A 171 -10.70 2.93 27.42
CA SER A 171 -12.07 3.40 27.16
C SER A 171 -12.61 2.86 25.84
N TRP A 172 -13.84 2.35 25.89
CA TRP A 172 -14.64 2.00 24.70
C TRP A 172 -15.08 3.22 23.88
N LYS A 173 -14.84 4.45 24.39
CA LYS A 173 -15.17 5.69 23.69
C LYS A 173 -14.48 5.81 22.32
N TYR A 174 -13.38 5.10 22.12
CA TYR A 174 -12.54 5.15 20.92
C TYR A 174 -12.48 3.81 20.18
N THR A 175 -13.54 3.01 20.27
CA THR A 175 -13.62 1.73 19.56
C THR A 175 -13.76 1.92 18.04
N THR A 176 -13.24 0.96 17.28
CA THR A 176 -13.41 0.94 15.82
C THR A 176 -14.88 0.67 15.47
N LEU A 177 -15.42 1.50 14.58
CA LEU A 177 -16.81 1.39 14.14
C LEU A 177 -16.97 0.25 13.12
N PRO A 178 -18.12 -0.46 13.10
CA PRO A 178 -18.45 -1.35 11.99
C PRO A 178 -18.33 -0.64 10.63
N GLY A 179 -17.69 -1.28 9.66
CA GLY A 179 -17.32 -0.69 8.36
C GLY A 179 -16.00 0.09 8.37
N GLY A 180 -15.41 0.32 9.54
CA GLY A 180 -14.08 0.90 9.69
C GLY A 180 -12.98 -0.10 9.34
N ILE A 181 -11.87 0.39 8.82
CA ILE A 181 -10.65 -0.41 8.59
C ILE A 181 -9.55 0.14 9.50
N VAL A 182 -8.92 -0.76 10.25
CA VAL A 182 -7.82 -0.43 11.17
C VAL A 182 -6.52 -0.15 10.39
N ASN A 183 -5.51 0.41 11.07
CA ASN A 183 -4.19 0.66 10.48
C ASN A 183 -3.59 -0.61 9.86
N GLY A 184 -3.55 -1.70 10.62
CA GLY A 184 -3.18 -3.02 10.12
C GLY A 184 -1.75 -3.46 10.42
N ILE A 185 -1.28 -4.48 9.69
CA ILE A 185 -0.01 -5.19 9.92
C ILE A 185 1.20 -4.35 9.50
N THR A 186 2.30 -4.45 10.26
CA THR A 186 3.56 -3.70 10.05
C THR A 186 4.77 -4.61 9.96
N GLY A 187 5.94 -4.01 9.70
CA GLY A 187 7.21 -4.63 10.02
C GLY A 187 7.41 -4.73 11.53
N ALA A 188 8.19 -5.71 11.99
CA ALA A 188 8.50 -5.87 13.41
C ALA A 188 9.38 -4.73 13.93
N SER A 189 9.11 -4.27 15.15
CA SER A 189 9.83 -3.13 15.77
C SER A 189 11.17 -3.51 16.39
N ASN A 190 11.42 -4.80 16.62
CA ASN A 190 12.52 -5.36 17.42
C ASN A 190 13.84 -5.61 16.65
N GLN A 191 14.11 -4.85 15.59
CA GLN A 191 15.33 -4.98 14.76
C GLN A 191 15.50 -6.33 14.04
N VAL A 192 14.49 -7.21 14.02
CA VAL A 192 14.50 -8.36 13.12
C VAL A 192 14.28 -7.84 11.71
N ALA A 193 15.34 -7.83 10.91
CA ALA A 193 15.24 -7.51 9.50
C ALA A 193 14.14 -8.37 8.86
N ASP A 194 13.16 -7.71 8.24
CA ASP A 194 12.03 -8.32 7.55
C ASP A 194 11.07 -9.12 8.45
N GLY A 195 11.09 -8.86 9.76
CA GLY A 195 10.05 -9.34 10.68
C GLY A 195 8.68 -8.69 10.41
N ILE A 196 7.62 -9.34 10.87
CA ILE A 196 6.22 -8.89 10.74
C ILE A 196 5.60 -8.77 12.13
N ALA A 197 4.75 -7.75 12.34
CA ALA A 197 4.09 -7.50 13.61
C ALA A 197 2.64 -7.05 13.43
N PHE A 198 1.80 -7.48 14.36
CA PHE A 198 0.42 -7.06 14.49
C PHE A 198 -0.02 -7.18 15.94
N ASP A 199 -0.70 -6.14 16.45
CA ASP A 199 -1.28 -6.12 17.79
C ASP A 199 -0.26 -6.44 18.91
N GLU A 200 0.96 -5.89 18.82
CA GLU A 200 1.94 -6.04 19.91
C GLU A 200 1.53 -5.12 21.08
N GLY A 201 0.74 -5.67 22.00
CA GLY A 201 0.26 -4.93 23.17
C GLY A 201 1.38 -4.48 24.13
N TYR A 202 1.02 -3.67 25.14
CA TYR A 202 1.96 -3.09 26.11
C TYR A 202 2.85 -4.12 26.81
N ALA A 203 2.38 -5.35 27.02
CA ALA A 203 3.16 -6.43 27.62
C ALA A 203 4.43 -6.77 26.79
N VAL A 204 4.36 -6.60 25.48
CA VAL A 204 5.46 -6.84 24.53
C VAL A 204 6.26 -5.56 24.32
N THR A 205 5.58 -4.47 23.97
CA THR A 205 6.24 -3.23 23.51
C THR A 205 6.72 -2.33 24.65
N ARG A 206 6.18 -2.51 25.87
CA ARG A 206 6.37 -1.61 27.02
C ARG A 206 6.04 -0.14 26.72
N LYS A 207 5.20 0.09 25.70
CA LYS A 207 4.83 1.40 25.18
C LYS A 207 3.35 1.38 24.79
N ASP A 208 2.72 2.55 24.83
CA ASP A 208 1.38 2.76 24.32
C ASP A 208 1.43 2.95 22.80
N ASN A 209 1.54 1.83 22.07
CA ASN A 209 1.81 1.77 20.63
C ASN A 209 0.78 0.94 19.86
N ASP A 210 -0.26 0.45 20.53
CA ASP A 210 -1.32 -0.38 19.94
C ASP A 210 -2.06 0.34 18.80
N TRP A 211 -2.15 1.67 18.88
CA TRP A 211 -2.68 2.54 17.82
C TRP A 211 -2.07 2.24 16.45
N ARG A 212 -0.79 1.85 16.38
CA ARG A 212 -0.09 1.54 15.11
C ARG A 212 -0.73 0.38 14.33
N TRP A 213 -1.45 -0.51 15.01
CA TRP A 213 -2.11 -1.66 14.41
C TRP A 213 -3.63 -1.55 14.48
N ALA A 214 -4.17 -1.15 15.63
CA ALA A 214 -5.58 -1.31 15.98
C ALA A 214 -6.47 -0.10 15.67
N GLU A 215 -5.91 1.10 15.60
CA GLU A 215 -6.70 2.31 15.43
C GLU A 215 -7.35 2.35 14.03
N GLY A 216 -8.63 2.69 13.98
CA GLY A 216 -9.33 2.98 12.73
C GLY A 216 -8.97 4.35 12.19
N TRP A 217 -8.64 4.45 10.90
CA TRP A 217 -8.32 5.73 10.26
C TRP A 217 -9.03 5.85 8.90
N LEU A 218 -9.71 6.99 8.68
CA LEU A 218 -10.61 7.21 7.55
C LEU A 218 -10.02 6.90 6.16
N PRO A 219 -8.74 7.21 5.85
CA PRO A 219 -8.12 6.86 4.58
C PRO A 219 -8.15 5.37 4.26
N HIS A 220 -8.10 4.48 5.25
CA HIS A 220 -8.18 3.04 5.02
C HIS A 220 -9.54 2.67 4.41
N SER A 221 -10.62 3.09 5.06
CA SER A 221 -11.99 2.86 4.57
C SER A 221 -12.25 3.58 3.25
N ALA A 222 -11.77 4.81 3.08
CA ALA A 222 -11.97 5.58 1.86
C ALA A 222 -11.28 4.94 0.64
N TRP A 223 -10.00 4.55 0.78
CA TRP A 223 -9.28 3.87 -0.29
C TRP A 223 -9.85 2.50 -0.60
N TYR A 224 -10.22 1.73 0.42
CA TYR A 224 -10.84 0.44 0.22
C TYR A 224 -12.17 0.56 -0.53
N LEU A 225 -13.05 1.48 -0.10
CA LEU A 225 -14.31 1.77 -0.76
C LEU A 225 -14.09 2.16 -2.23
N TYR A 226 -13.13 3.03 -2.50
CA TYR A 226 -12.81 3.44 -3.86
C TYR A 226 -12.31 2.25 -4.69
N ALA A 227 -11.38 1.46 -4.17
CA ALA A 227 -10.83 0.29 -4.85
C ALA A 227 -11.92 -0.74 -5.22
N VAL A 228 -12.87 -1.02 -4.31
CA VAL A 228 -13.96 -1.97 -4.58
C VAL A 228 -15.04 -1.43 -5.51
N SER A 229 -15.17 -0.10 -5.63
CA SER A 229 -16.10 0.56 -6.57
C SER A 229 -15.60 0.58 -8.03
N LEU A 230 -14.30 0.36 -8.24
CA LEU A 230 -13.67 0.34 -9.55
C LEU A 230 -13.86 -1.02 -10.24
N PRO A 231 -13.83 -1.06 -11.59
CA PRO A 231 -13.96 -2.31 -12.35
C PRO A 231 -12.93 -3.35 -11.89
N ASP A 232 -13.39 -4.58 -11.69
CA ASP A 232 -12.54 -5.72 -11.30
C ASP A 232 -12.30 -6.71 -12.45
N ARG A 233 -12.96 -6.53 -13.60
CA ARG A 233 -12.87 -7.34 -14.82
C ARG A 233 -12.98 -6.47 -16.07
N HIS A 234 -12.38 -6.93 -17.17
CA HIS A 234 -12.56 -6.41 -18.51
C HIS A 234 -13.70 -7.09 -19.24
#